data_AF-A0A7R9EFF4-F1
#
_entry.id   AF-A0A7R9EFF4-F1
#
_cell.length_a   1.000
_cell.length_b   1.000
_cell.length_c   1.000
_cell.angle_alpha   90.00
_cell.angle_beta   90.00
_cell.angle_gamma   90.00
#
_symmetry.space_group_name_H-M   'P 1'
#
loop_
_entity.id
_entity.type
_entity.pdbx_description
1 polymer ?
#
loop_
_entity_poly.entity_id
_entity_poly.type
_entity_poly.pdbx_seq_one_letter_code
_entity_poly.pdbx_strand_id
1 'polypeptide(L)'
;MRGTDSSKCASERSRGEESAEGCIVEGRNRASFTNLSFFLNKMTVMEFFGCTFLAFGPPLAMFTFTIAHDPIRIIILIASSFFWLLSLLLSSLLWFAVVPLQNELAFGLVFSVLFQELFRFLIYKLLRKAEYGLKKVAENTEMITDNKHILAYVAGLGFGIISGAFSLVNVLANAIGPATVGLQNGSQYFFFTSSATALCFILLHTFWGVIFFSGMDTKNYARLAIVVCGHMFVSCMTLFNKNELYAASLTPAFVVTFVTAIIAFRVAGGSFVSFREALKCRRCVTGNTGVLGQYGTFEDNVSLERL
;
A
#
# COMPACT_ATOMS: atom_id res chain seq x y z
N MET A 1 -33.73 -86.74 1.39
CA MET A 1 -34.14 -86.15 2.69
C MET A 1 -33.09 -85.11 3.09
N ARG A 2 -33.54 -83.89 3.38
CA ARG A 2 -32.75 -82.74 3.91
C ARG A 2 -32.16 -83.16 5.28
N GLY A 3 -30.97 -82.78 5.74
CA GLY A 3 -30.20 -81.55 5.53
C GLY A 3 -30.22 -80.74 6.83
N THR A 4 -29.06 -80.48 7.44
CA THR A 4 -28.78 -79.32 8.31
C THR A 4 -27.26 -79.22 8.54
N ASP A 5 -26.58 -78.39 7.75
CA ASP A 5 -25.19 -77.99 8.00
C ASP A 5 -25.18 -76.54 8.49
N SER A 6 -24.85 -76.36 9.78
CA SER A 6 -24.72 -75.07 10.47
C SER A 6 -23.35 -74.40 10.28
N SER A 7 -22.57 -74.78 9.27
CA SER A 7 -21.18 -74.37 9.14
C SER A 7 -20.93 -73.14 8.25
N LYS A 8 -21.95 -72.54 7.62
CA LYS A 8 -21.77 -71.40 6.70
C LYS A 8 -22.02 -70.00 7.27
N CYS A 9 -22.49 -69.83 8.51
CA CYS A 9 -22.73 -68.50 9.09
C CYS A 9 -21.56 -67.91 9.90
N ALA A 10 -20.46 -68.65 10.11
CA ALA A 10 -19.35 -68.18 10.95
C ALA A 10 -18.21 -67.49 10.17
N SER A 11 -18.19 -67.57 8.84
CA SER A 11 -17.12 -67.01 8.00
C SER A 11 -17.43 -65.63 7.40
N GLU A 12 -18.67 -65.14 7.48
CA GLU A 12 -19.06 -63.82 6.94
C GLU A 12 -19.14 -62.74 8.02
N ARG A 13 -19.12 -63.12 9.31
CA ARG A 13 -19.21 -62.16 10.43
C ARG A 13 -17.89 -61.46 10.73
N SER A 14 -16.76 -62.13 10.53
CA SER A 14 -15.42 -61.57 10.71
C SER A 14 -14.96 -60.69 9.54
N ARG A 15 -15.50 -60.87 8.33
CA ARG A 15 -15.26 -59.95 7.19
C ARG A 15 -16.12 -58.69 7.22
N GLY A 16 -17.28 -58.74 7.88
CA GLY A 16 -18.17 -57.58 8.05
C GLY A 16 -17.63 -56.55 9.03
N GLU A 17 -17.00 -56.99 10.12
CA GLU A 17 -16.43 -56.09 11.13
C GLU A 17 -15.13 -55.41 10.64
N GLU A 18 -14.25 -56.12 9.93
CA GLU A 18 -13.03 -55.54 9.37
C GLU A 18 -13.32 -54.56 8.22
N SER A 19 -14.37 -54.82 7.42
CA SER A 19 -14.85 -53.89 6.40
C SER A 19 -15.58 -52.68 6.99
N ALA A 20 -16.32 -52.85 8.09
CA ALA A 20 -16.96 -51.76 8.82
C ALA A 20 -15.94 -50.89 9.57
N GLU A 21 -14.91 -51.48 10.20
CA GLU A 21 -13.80 -50.74 10.81
C GLU A 21 -12.97 -50.00 9.76
N GLY A 22 -12.66 -50.62 8.61
CA GLY A 22 -12.01 -49.95 7.48
C GLY A 22 -12.83 -48.77 6.95
N CYS A 23 -14.15 -48.93 6.81
CA CYS A 23 -15.05 -47.88 6.36
C CYS A 23 -15.26 -46.77 7.41
N ILE A 24 -15.24 -47.11 8.71
CA ILE A 24 -15.30 -46.14 9.82
C ILE A 24 -13.98 -45.38 9.97
N VAL A 25 -12.82 -46.04 9.81
CA VAL A 25 -11.50 -45.41 9.83
C VAL A 25 -11.31 -44.53 8.60
N GLU A 26 -11.74 -44.97 7.42
CA GLU A 26 -11.72 -44.17 6.20
C GLU A 26 -12.74 -43.02 6.24
N GLY A 27 -13.92 -43.24 6.82
CA GLY A 27 -14.91 -42.20 7.07
C GLY A 27 -14.45 -41.18 8.13
N ARG A 28 -13.75 -41.63 9.18
CA ARG A 28 -13.14 -40.77 10.22
C ARG A 28 -11.94 -40.00 9.67
N ASN A 29 -11.11 -40.62 8.84
CA ASN A 29 -10.01 -39.94 8.14
C ASN A 29 -10.54 -38.97 7.10
N ARG A 30 -11.60 -39.31 6.35
CA ARG A 30 -12.23 -38.41 5.38
C ARG A 30 -12.96 -37.26 6.08
N ALA A 31 -13.62 -37.48 7.21
CA ALA A 31 -14.22 -36.45 8.04
C ALA A 31 -13.15 -35.57 8.72
N SER A 32 -12.06 -36.17 9.24
CA SER A 32 -10.93 -35.44 9.81
C SER A 32 -10.20 -34.61 8.74
N PHE A 33 -10.04 -35.16 7.52
CA PHE A 33 -9.43 -34.48 6.39
C PHE A 33 -10.32 -33.40 5.79
N THR A 34 -11.65 -33.58 5.73
CA THR A 34 -12.58 -32.51 5.32
C THR A 34 -12.68 -31.41 6.37
N ASN A 35 -12.70 -31.75 7.66
CA ASN A 35 -12.60 -30.74 8.71
C ASN A 35 -11.24 -30.02 8.66
N LEU A 36 -10.12 -30.74 8.51
CA LEU A 36 -8.78 -30.16 8.42
C LEU A 36 -8.62 -29.27 7.18
N SER A 37 -9.04 -29.74 6.01
CA SER A 37 -9.01 -28.94 4.78
C SER A 37 -9.94 -27.73 4.86
N PHE A 38 -11.10 -27.84 5.50
CA PHE A 38 -11.98 -26.70 5.79
C PHE A 38 -11.34 -25.71 6.77
N PHE A 39 -10.73 -26.18 7.85
CA PHE A 39 -10.01 -25.32 8.81
C PHE A 39 -8.79 -24.65 8.18
N LEU A 40 -8.02 -25.38 7.37
CA LEU A 40 -6.89 -24.83 6.63
C LEU A 40 -7.35 -23.76 5.63
N ASN A 41 -8.41 -24.02 4.85
CA ASN A 41 -8.98 -23.01 3.94
C ASN A 41 -9.47 -21.77 4.70
N LYS A 42 -10.03 -21.94 5.89
CA LYS A 42 -10.46 -20.80 6.72
C LYS A 42 -9.26 -19.99 7.22
N MET A 43 -8.18 -20.64 7.64
CA MET A 43 -6.97 -19.96 8.12
C MET A 43 -6.22 -19.23 7.00
N THR A 44 -6.14 -19.79 5.80
CA THR A 44 -5.45 -19.15 4.66
C THR A 44 -6.23 -17.96 4.11
N VAL A 45 -7.56 -18.06 4.06
CA VAL A 45 -8.43 -16.94 3.67
C VAL A 45 -8.32 -15.79 4.68
N MET A 46 -8.23 -16.07 5.98
CA MET A 46 -8.01 -15.05 7.00
C MET A 46 -6.65 -14.35 6.82
N GLU A 47 -5.58 -15.10 6.54
CA GLU A 47 -4.26 -14.53 6.28
C GLU A 47 -4.27 -13.66 5.01
N PHE A 48 -4.90 -14.13 3.92
CA PHE A 48 -5.06 -13.35 2.69
C PHE A 48 -5.78 -12.02 2.94
N PHE A 49 -6.95 -12.03 3.58
CA PHE A 49 -7.69 -10.80 3.85
C PHE A 49 -6.96 -9.90 4.85
N GLY A 50 -6.34 -10.46 5.90
CA GLY A 50 -5.55 -9.71 6.86
C GLY A 50 -4.37 -8.99 6.19
N CYS A 51 -3.61 -9.70 5.36
CA CYS A 51 -2.47 -9.15 4.61
C CYS A 51 -2.91 -8.15 3.54
N THR A 52 -4.06 -8.38 2.89
CA THR A 52 -4.63 -7.45 1.89
C THR A 52 -5.08 -6.15 2.54
N PHE A 53 -5.84 -6.21 3.63
CA PHE A 53 -6.32 -5.01 4.32
C PHE A 53 -5.21 -4.27 5.06
N LEU A 54 -4.17 -4.97 5.53
CA LEU A 54 -2.97 -4.32 6.06
C LEU A 54 -2.29 -3.45 4.99
N ALA A 55 -2.05 -4.00 3.80
CA ALA A 55 -1.35 -3.28 2.74
C ALA A 55 -2.22 -2.22 2.05
N PHE A 56 -3.44 -2.59 1.65
CA PHE A 56 -4.30 -1.77 0.81
C PHE A 56 -5.47 -1.09 1.55
N GLY A 57 -5.68 -1.36 2.84
CA GLY A 57 -6.73 -0.70 3.62
C GLY A 57 -6.54 0.82 3.71
N PRO A 58 -5.37 1.31 4.18
CA PRO A 58 -5.08 2.75 4.22
C PRO A 58 -5.18 3.46 2.86
N PRO A 59 -4.56 2.98 1.76
CA PRO A 59 -4.71 3.64 0.47
C PRO A 59 -6.13 3.55 -0.10
N LEU A 60 -6.89 2.48 0.19
CA LEU A 60 -8.31 2.40 -0.17
C LEU A 60 -9.11 3.47 0.55
N ALA A 61 -8.91 3.66 1.86
CA ALA A 61 -9.56 4.73 2.62
C ALA A 61 -9.17 6.12 2.09
N MET A 62 -7.90 6.33 1.78
CA MET A 62 -7.42 7.56 1.17
C MET A 62 -8.09 7.80 -0.19
N PHE A 63 -8.18 6.79 -1.04
CA PHE A 63 -8.85 6.87 -2.33
C PHE A 63 -10.34 7.21 -2.19
N THR A 64 -11.07 6.48 -1.35
CA THR A 64 -12.52 6.68 -1.19
C THR A 64 -12.87 8.04 -0.60
N PHE A 65 -12.15 8.49 0.44
CA PHE A 65 -12.47 9.75 1.10
C PHE A 65 -11.93 11.00 0.40
N THR A 66 -10.83 10.90 -0.36
CA THR A 66 -10.16 12.10 -0.90
C THR A 66 -10.11 12.19 -2.42
N ILE A 67 -10.25 11.08 -3.16
CA ILE A 67 -10.04 11.04 -4.61
C ILE A 67 -11.34 10.72 -5.36
N ALA A 68 -12.15 9.80 -4.84
CA ALA A 68 -13.32 9.27 -5.56
C ALA A 68 -14.37 10.31 -5.96
N HIS A 69 -14.41 11.47 -5.28
CA HIS A 69 -15.38 12.54 -5.57
C HIS A 69 -15.03 13.39 -6.80
N ASP A 70 -13.75 13.48 -7.20
CA ASP A 70 -13.31 14.37 -8.27
C ASP A 70 -12.65 13.58 -9.42
N PRO A 71 -13.21 13.59 -10.64
CA PRO A 71 -12.70 12.81 -11.76
C PRO A 71 -11.28 13.23 -12.19
N ILE A 72 -10.92 14.51 -12.03
CA ILE A 72 -9.57 15.01 -12.32
C ILE A 72 -8.53 14.31 -11.43
N ARG A 73 -8.85 14.10 -10.14
CA ARG A 73 -7.93 13.40 -9.22
C ARG A 73 -7.77 11.94 -9.62
N ILE A 74 -8.83 11.28 -10.09
CA ILE A 74 -8.77 9.91 -10.59
C ILE A 74 -7.85 9.81 -11.81
N ILE A 75 -7.97 10.74 -12.77
CA ILE A 75 -7.13 10.77 -13.98
C ILE A 75 -5.65 10.94 -13.60
N ILE A 76 -5.33 11.86 -12.67
CA ILE A 76 -3.96 12.09 -12.21
C ILE A 76 -3.40 10.86 -11.51
N LEU A 77 -4.21 10.19 -10.67
CA LEU A 77 -3.82 8.96 -10.00
C LEU A 77 -3.43 7.89 -11.02
N ILE A 78 -4.30 7.61 -12.00
CA ILE A 78 -4.04 6.60 -13.05
C ILE A 78 -2.81 6.97 -13.88
N ALA A 79 -2.68 8.23 -14.28
CA ALA A 79 -1.52 8.71 -15.03
C ALA A 79 -0.22 8.50 -14.24
N SER A 80 -0.21 8.85 -12.95
CA SER A 80 0.98 8.66 -12.11
C SER A 80 1.34 7.18 -11.95
N SER A 81 0.36 6.28 -11.78
CA SER A 81 0.58 4.83 -11.73
C SER A 81 1.20 4.30 -13.02
N PHE A 82 0.73 4.78 -14.18
CA PHE A 82 1.29 4.40 -15.48
C PHE A 82 2.76 4.81 -15.63
N PHE A 83 3.10 6.04 -15.24
CA PHE A 83 4.50 6.52 -15.30
C PHE A 83 5.41 5.75 -14.33
N TRP A 84 4.91 5.31 -13.17
CA TRP A 84 5.69 4.42 -12.31
C TRP A 84 5.98 3.08 -12.99
N LEU A 85 4.99 2.46 -13.64
CA LEU A 85 5.21 1.21 -14.41
C LEU A 85 6.21 1.41 -15.54
N LEU A 86 6.11 2.53 -16.26
CA LEU A 86 7.07 2.87 -17.32
C LEU A 86 8.49 3.05 -16.76
N SER A 87 8.63 3.61 -15.56
CA SER A 87 9.93 3.75 -14.89
C SER A 87 10.56 2.39 -14.58
N LEU A 88 9.76 1.42 -14.10
CA LEU A 88 10.24 0.06 -13.86
C LEU A 88 10.53 -0.70 -15.15
N LEU A 89 9.75 -0.47 -16.21
CA LEU A 89 10.00 -1.05 -17.53
C LEU A 89 11.38 -0.60 -18.07
N LEU A 90 11.70 0.69 -17.98
CA LEU A 90 13.01 1.17 -18.40
C LEU A 90 14.13 0.65 -17.51
N SER A 91 13.88 0.53 -16.20
CA SER A 91 14.84 -0.06 -15.27
C SER A 91 15.11 -1.54 -15.58
N SER A 92 14.08 -2.32 -15.89
CA SER A 92 14.25 -3.75 -16.23
C SER A 92 14.97 -3.95 -17.55
N LEU A 93 14.77 -3.05 -18.54
CA LEU A 93 15.57 -3.02 -19.77
C LEU A 93 17.05 -2.75 -19.49
N LEU A 94 17.35 -1.81 -18.58
CA LEU A 94 18.73 -1.54 -18.15
C LEU A 94 19.35 -2.75 -17.44
N TRP A 95 18.63 -3.36 -16.50
CA TRP A 95 19.09 -4.57 -15.82
C TRP A 95 19.32 -5.73 -16.80
N PHE A 96 18.45 -5.89 -17.80
CA PHE A 96 18.61 -6.89 -18.86
C PHE A 96 19.83 -6.64 -19.76
N ALA A 97 20.10 -5.37 -20.11
CA ALA A 97 21.25 -5.00 -20.93
C ALA A 97 22.60 -5.20 -20.24
N VAL A 98 22.67 -5.03 -18.91
CA VAL A 98 23.92 -5.14 -18.14
C VAL A 98 24.09 -6.56 -17.57
N VAL A 99 24.37 -7.52 -18.46
CA VAL A 99 24.54 -8.95 -18.14
C VAL A 99 25.51 -9.25 -16.98
N PRO A 100 26.73 -8.65 -16.88
CA PRO A 100 27.68 -9.05 -15.84
C PRO A 100 27.27 -8.62 -14.41
N LEU A 101 26.32 -7.69 -14.24
CA LEU A 101 25.88 -7.18 -12.93
C LEU A 101 24.49 -7.71 -12.51
N GLN A 102 23.89 -8.64 -13.26
CA GLN A 102 22.57 -9.18 -12.94
C GLN A 102 22.53 -9.94 -11.60
N ASN A 103 23.67 -10.47 -11.16
CA ASN A 103 23.80 -11.21 -9.89
C ASN A 103 23.71 -10.30 -8.65
N GLU A 104 23.93 -8.99 -8.81
CA GLU A 104 23.92 -8.03 -7.72
C GLU A 104 22.55 -7.34 -7.61
N LEU A 105 21.68 -7.85 -6.74
CA LEU A 105 20.33 -7.29 -6.50
C LEU A 105 20.39 -5.79 -6.14
N ALA A 106 21.45 -5.38 -5.44
CA ALA A 106 21.68 -3.99 -5.07
C ALA A 106 21.83 -3.08 -6.29
N PHE A 107 22.49 -3.54 -7.36
CA PHE A 107 22.65 -2.77 -8.59
C PHE A 107 21.28 -2.49 -9.22
N GLY A 108 20.48 -3.53 -9.48
CA GLY A 108 19.14 -3.37 -10.06
C GLY A 108 18.23 -2.49 -9.21
N LEU A 109 18.31 -2.63 -7.88
CA LEU A 109 17.55 -1.82 -6.93
C LEU A 109 17.91 -0.33 -7.02
N VAL A 110 19.20 0.01 -7.00
CA VAL A 110 19.67 1.41 -7.02
C VAL A 110 19.22 2.12 -8.29
N PHE A 111 19.42 1.49 -9.46
CA PHE A 111 18.98 2.10 -10.73
C PHE A 111 17.46 2.20 -10.83
N SER A 112 16.71 1.22 -10.31
CA SER A 112 15.25 1.28 -10.27
C SER A 112 14.76 2.48 -9.46
N VAL A 113 15.36 2.74 -8.29
CA VAL A 113 15.01 3.90 -7.46
C VAL A 113 15.30 5.20 -8.21
N LEU A 114 16.45 5.31 -8.90
CA LEU A 114 16.80 6.51 -9.68
C LEU A 114 15.83 6.76 -10.83
N PHE A 115 15.44 5.71 -11.59
CA PHE A 115 14.42 5.84 -12.62
C PHE A 115 13.07 6.27 -12.03
N GLN A 116 12.66 5.70 -10.89
CA GLN A 116 11.41 6.08 -10.24
C GLN A 116 11.40 7.56 -9.83
N GLU A 117 12.51 8.09 -9.28
CA GLU A 117 12.62 9.51 -8.92
C GLU A 117 12.66 10.42 -10.15
N LEU A 118 13.34 9.99 -11.23
CA LEU A 118 13.33 10.71 -12.51
C LEU A 118 11.90 10.80 -13.08
N PHE A 119 11.13 9.71 -13.02
CA PHE A 119 9.74 9.69 -13.48
C PHE A 119 8.81 10.53 -12.60
N ARG A 120 9.08 10.61 -11.29
CA ARG A 120 8.37 11.55 -10.42
C ARG A 120 8.60 13.00 -10.85
N PHE A 121 9.83 13.35 -11.22
CA PHE A 121 10.14 14.66 -11.79
C PHE A 121 9.43 14.92 -13.13
N LEU A 122 9.37 13.92 -14.01
CA LEU A 122 8.64 13.99 -15.28
C LEU A 122 7.13 14.26 -15.05
N ILE A 123 6.51 13.56 -14.10
CA ILE A 123 5.11 13.81 -13.74
C ILE A 123 4.92 15.21 -13.17
N TYR A 124 5.80 15.68 -12.29
CA TYR A 124 5.74 17.05 -11.79
C TYR A 124 5.69 18.07 -12.93
N LYS A 125 6.59 17.93 -13.91
CA LYS A 125 6.60 18.79 -15.11
C LYS A 125 5.32 18.67 -15.92
N LEU A 126 4.83 17.45 -16.13
CA LEU A 126 3.60 17.19 -16.88
C LEU A 126 2.40 17.83 -16.19
N LEU A 127 2.24 17.65 -14.88
CA LEU A 127 1.14 18.21 -14.11
C LEU A 127 1.19 19.73 -14.07
N ARG A 128 2.36 20.36 -13.88
CA ARG A 128 2.50 21.82 -13.96
C ARG A 128 2.15 22.37 -15.35
N LYS A 129 2.53 21.64 -16.42
CA LYS A 129 2.15 22.00 -17.79
C LYS A 129 0.65 21.85 -18.04
N ALA A 130 0.04 20.79 -17.50
CA ALA A 130 -1.39 20.55 -17.60
C ALA A 130 -2.20 21.60 -16.83
N GLU A 131 -1.81 21.95 -15.61
CA GLU A 131 -2.41 23.03 -14.81
C GLU A 131 -2.39 24.36 -15.58
N TYR A 132 -1.24 24.74 -16.16
CA TYR A 132 -1.13 25.96 -16.95
C TYR A 132 -2.03 25.93 -18.20
N GLY A 133 -2.10 24.79 -18.89
CA GLY A 133 -2.97 24.62 -20.05
C GLY A 133 -4.46 24.70 -19.69
N LEU A 134 -4.87 24.08 -18.58
CA LEU A 134 -6.25 24.09 -18.12
C LEU A 134 -6.69 25.48 -17.65
N LYS A 135 -5.82 26.21 -16.92
CA LYS A 135 -6.12 27.59 -16.48
C LYS A 135 -6.35 28.56 -17.64
N LYS A 136 -5.72 28.33 -18.79
CA LYS A 136 -5.91 29.16 -20.00
C LYS A 136 -7.24 28.89 -20.72
N VAL A 137 -7.84 27.72 -20.53
CA VAL A 137 -8.99 27.25 -21.33
C VAL A 137 -10.28 27.15 -20.52
N ALA A 138 -10.20 27.04 -19.19
CA ALA A 138 -11.35 26.82 -18.34
C ALA A 138 -11.47 27.86 -17.22
N GLU A 139 -12.44 28.78 -17.38
CA GLU A 139 -12.74 29.88 -16.44
C GLU A 139 -13.24 29.40 -15.05
N ASN A 140 -13.61 28.11 -14.90
CA ASN A 140 -14.14 27.54 -13.65
C ASN A 140 -13.29 26.38 -13.04
N THR A 141 -12.07 26.12 -13.54
CA THR A 141 -11.20 25.02 -13.02
C THR A 141 -10.25 25.47 -11.90
N GLU A 142 -10.33 26.74 -11.51
CA GLU A 142 -9.43 27.35 -10.52
C GLU A 142 -9.53 26.64 -9.16
N MET A 143 -10.74 26.33 -8.69
CA MET A 143 -10.95 25.73 -7.36
C MET A 143 -10.31 24.33 -7.17
N ILE A 144 -10.16 23.55 -8.24
CA ILE A 144 -9.56 22.19 -8.19
C ILE A 144 -8.03 22.26 -8.38
N THR A 145 -7.53 23.24 -9.14
CA THR A 145 -6.09 23.38 -9.44
C THR A 145 -5.33 24.23 -8.42
N ASP A 146 -6.02 25.02 -7.59
CA ASP A 146 -5.35 25.93 -6.66
C ASP A 146 -4.67 25.22 -5.49
N ASN A 147 -5.16 24.04 -5.10
CA ASN A 147 -4.53 23.24 -4.06
C ASN A 147 -3.44 22.32 -4.63
N LYS A 148 -2.29 22.92 -4.96
CA LYS A 148 -1.09 22.23 -5.49
C LYS A 148 -0.67 20.99 -4.66
N HIS A 149 -0.92 21.02 -3.36
CA HIS A 149 -0.64 19.91 -2.44
C HIS A 149 -1.54 18.69 -2.70
N ILE A 150 -2.79 18.88 -3.12
CA ILE A 150 -3.71 17.77 -3.46
C ILE A 150 -3.19 17.05 -4.71
N LEU A 151 -2.74 17.79 -5.72
CA LEU A 151 -2.22 17.21 -6.96
C LEU A 151 -0.96 16.37 -6.69
N ALA A 152 -0.05 16.88 -5.84
CA ALA A 152 1.13 16.17 -5.39
C ALA A 152 0.79 14.91 -4.59
N TYR A 153 -0.19 15.01 -3.69
CA TYR A 153 -0.69 13.91 -2.89
C TYR A 153 -1.30 12.79 -3.75
N VAL A 154 -2.18 13.14 -4.70
CA VAL A 154 -2.83 12.18 -5.60
C VAL A 154 -1.80 11.46 -6.48
N ALA A 155 -0.84 12.20 -7.03
CA ALA A 155 0.24 11.62 -7.83
C ALA A 155 1.15 10.70 -6.99
N GLY A 156 1.46 11.09 -5.75
CA GLY A 156 2.23 10.26 -4.82
C GLY A 156 1.49 8.98 -4.43
N LEU A 157 0.18 9.06 -4.18
CA LEU A 157 -0.64 7.90 -3.85
C LEU A 157 -0.75 6.92 -5.03
N GLY A 158 -0.90 7.41 -6.26
CA GLY A 158 -0.89 6.54 -7.44
C GLY A 158 0.43 5.77 -7.59
N PHE A 159 1.57 6.47 -7.48
CA PHE A 159 2.91 5.86 -7.38
C PHE A 159 2.98 4.77 -6.31
N GLY A 160 2.45 5.07 -5.11
CA GLY A 160 2.43 4.15 -4.00
C GLY A 160 1.60 2.89 -4.28
N ILE A 161 0.34 3.05 -4.68
CA ILE A 161 -0.59 1.95 -4.92
C ILE A 161 -0.03 0.97 -5.94
N ILE A 162 0.48 1.46 -7.07
CA ILE A 162 0.99 0.57 -8.11
C ILE A 162 2.30 -0.12 -7.69
N SER A 163 3.15 0.55 -6.91
CA SER A 163 4.36 -0.04 -6.31
C SER A 163 4.01 -1.17 -5.32
N GLY A 164 3.06 -0.91 -4.43
CA GLY A 164 2.54 -1.91 -3.50
C GLY A 164 1.88 -3.08 -4.23
N ALA A 165 1.09 -2.80 -5.27
CA ALA A 165 0.46 -3.84 -6.09
C ALA A 165 1.49 -4.72 -6.80
N PHE A 166 2.48 -4.11 -7.44
CA PHE A 166 3.54 -4.81 -8.16
C PHE A 166 4.37 -5.72 -7.25
N SER A 167 4.65 -5.27 -6.01
CA SER A 167 5.44 -6.04 -5.04
C SER A 167 4.63 -7.12 -4.31
N LEU A 168 3.33 -6.92 -4.09
CA LEU A 168 2.54 -7.76 -3.18
C LEU A 168 1.52 -8.69 -3.85
N VAL A 169 0.92 -8.32 -4.98
CA VAL A 169 -0.25 -9.07 -5.53
C VAL A 169 0.09 -10.53 -5.83
N ASN A 170 1.25 -10.79 -6.42
CA ASN A 170 1.70 -12.16 -6.71
C ASN A 170 1.99 -12.95 -5.42
N VAL A 171 2.51 -12.28 -4.39
CA VAL A 171 2.74 -12.90 -3.07
C VAL A 171 1.41 -13.24 -2.39
N LEU A 172 0.44 -12.34 -2.44
CA LEU A 172 -0.90 -12.54 -1.88
C LEU A 172 -1.66 -13.67 -2.57
N ALA A 173 -1.51 -13.82 -3.89
CA ALA A 173 -2.11 -14.93 -4.63
C ALA A 173 -1.64 -16.29 -4.08
N ASN A 174 -0.37 -16.39 -3.66
CA ASN A 174 0.18 -17.61 -3.06
C ASN A 174 -0.31 -17.85 -1.61
N ALA A 175 -0.75 -16.80 -0.90
CA ALA A 175 -1.26 -16.92 0.47
C ALA A 175 -2.63 -17.60 0.57
N ILE A 176 -3.37 -17.74 -0.54
CA ILE A 176 -4.68 -18.41 -0.57
C ILE A 176 -4.51 -19.94 -0.44
N GLY A 177 -3.36 -20.47 -0.87
CA GLY A 177 -3.09 -21.90 -0.84
C GLY A 177 -2.95 -22.46 0.58
N PRO A 178 -3.20 -23.78 0.78
CA PRO A 178 -3.14 -24.44 2.09
C PRO A 178 -1.74 -24.50 2.72
N ALA A 179 -0.71 -24.02 2.02
CA ALA A 179 0.68 -24.05 2.45
C ALA A 179 1.16 -22.64 2.81
N THR A 180 1.88 -22.53 3.94
CA THR A 180 2.62 -21.33 4.31
C THR A 180 4.10 -21.49 3.97
N VAL A 181 4.82 -20.38 3.92
CA VAL A 181 6.27 -20.40 3.70
C VAL A 181 7.01 -20.96 4.91
N GLY A 182 8.17 -21.61 4.68
CA GLY A 182 9.04 -22.07 5.76
C GLY A 182 9.49 -23.54 5.69
N LEU A 183 9.04 -24.31 4.69
CA LEU A 183 9.46 -25.70 4.54
C LEU A 183 10.93 -25.86 4.12
N GLN A 184 11.49 -24.91 3.36
CA GLN A 184 12.87 -24.90 2.86
C GLN A 184 13.59 -23.59 3.24
N ASN A 185 13.72 -23.32 4.55
CA ASN A 185 14.34 -22.10 5.10
C ASN A 185 13.61 -20.81 4.72
N GLY A 186 12.46 -20.59 5.35
CA GLY A 186 11.69 -19.36 5.26
C GLY A 186 11.00 -19.06 6.59
N SER A 187 10.61 -17.82 6.81
CA SER A 187 9.88 -17.44 8.01
C SER A 187 8.38 -17.41 7.83
N GLN A 188 7.64 -17.91 8.82
CA GLN A 188 6.18 -17.78 8.94
C GLN A 188 5.68 -16.32 8.87
N TYR A 189 6.55 -15.33 9.14
CA TYR A 189 6.20 -13.90 9.10
C TYR A 189 6.33 -13.26 7.71
N PHE A 190 6.64 -14.03 6.66
CA PHE A 190 6.90 -13.50 5.32
C PHE A 190 5.70 -12.75 4.73
N PHE A 191 4.49 -13.32 4.79
CA PHE A 191 3.29 -12.67 4.23
C PHE A 191 2.99 -11.36 4.98
N PHE A 192 3.02 -11.42 6.31
CA PHE A 192 2.83 -10.23 7.15
C PHE A 192 3.87 -9.14 6.85
N THR A 193 5.16 -9.50 6.80
CA THR A 193 6.25 -8.55 6.58
C THR A 193 6.18 -7.96 5.17
N SER A 194 5.82 -8.76 4.17
CA SER A 194 5.63 -8.30 2.79
C SER A 194 4.50 -7.29 2.70
N SER A 195 3.35 -7.56 3.34
CA SER A 195 2.23 -6.63 3.41
C SER A 195 2.56 -5.34 4.17
N ALA A 196 3.25 -5.45 5.30
CA ALA A 196 3.68 -4.29 6.08
C ALA A 196 4.69 -3.43 5.31
N THR A 197 5.62 -4.05 4.58
CA THR A 197 6.57 -3.37 3.69
C THR A 197 5.83 -2.68 2.54
N ALA A 198 4.86 -3.34 1.91
CA ALA A 198 4.05 -2.74 0.85
C ALA A 198 3.28 -1.50 1.36
N LEU A 199 2.62 -1.60 2.52
CA LEU A 199 1.97 -0.44 3.16
C LEU A 199 2.95 0.72 3.36
N CYS A 200 4.14 0.41 3.89
CA CYS A 200 5.19 1.37 4.13
C CYS A 200 5.58 2.12 2.85
N PHE A 201 5.85 1.41 1.75
CA PHE A 201 6.17 2.03 0.46
C PHE A 201 4.99 2.83 -0.13
N ILE A 202 3.75 2.36 0.02
CA ILE A 202 2.57 3.09 -0.43
C ILE A 202 2.48 4.46 0.28
N LEU A 203 2.61 4.48 1.60
CA LEU A 203 2.58 5.71 2.40
C LEU A 203 3.78 6.61 2.11
N LEU A 204 4.99 6.03 2.03
CA LEU A 204 6.21 6.76 1.71
C LEU A 204 6.11 7.44 0.34
N HIS A 205 5.67 6.75 -0.71
CA HIS A 205 5.46 7.39 -2.02
C HIS A 205 4.45 8.53 -1.96
N THR A 206 3.42 8.39 -1.14
CA THR A 206 2.43 9.47 -0.93
C THR A 206 3.07 10.69 -0.27
N PHE A 207 3.83 10.51 0.82
CA PHE A 207 4.50 11.60 1.52
C PHE A 207 5.65 12.21 0.71
N TRP A 208 6.46 11.38 0.06
CA TRP A 208 7.51 11.81 -0.85
C TRP A 208 6.95 12.60 -2.02
N GLY A 209 5.79 12.23 -2.58
CA GLY A 209 5.11 13.02 -3.61
C GLY A 209 4.83 14.46 -3.15
N VAL A 210 4.24 14.62 -1.97
CA VAL A 210 3.94 15.94 -1.38
C VAL A 210 5.22 16.76 -1.12
N ILE A 211 6.23 16.14 -0.52
CA ILE A 211 7.51 16.81 -0.20
C ILE A 211 8.26 17.20 -1.48
N PHE A 212 8.31 16.30 -2.47
CA PHE A 212 9.00 16.49 -3.73
C PHE A 212 8.42 17.66 -4.52
N PHE A 213 7.09 17.70 -4.67
CA PHE A 213 6.42 18.77 -5.41
C PHE A 213 6.61 20.12 -4.73
N SER A 214 6.45 20.17 -3.40
CA SER A 214 6.71 21.41 -2.66
C SER A 214 8.17 21.85 -2.74
N GLY A 215 9.12 20.91 -2.68
CA GLY A 215 10.54 21.20 -2.84
C GLY A 215 10.85 21.78 -4.22
N MET A 216 10.23 21.24 -5.27
CA MET A 216 10.35 21.75 -6.64
C MET A 216 9.76 23.16 -6.77
N ASP A 217 8.57 23.40 -6.24
CA ASP A 217 7.91 24.71 -6.32
C ASP A 217 8.66 25.80 -5.54
N THR A 218 9.23 25.44 -4.39
CA THR A 218 10.00 26.36 -3.54
C THR A 218 11.49 26.43 -3.88
N LYS A 219 11.94 25.68 -4.91
CA LYS A 219 13.36 25.50 -5.29
C LYS A 219 14.25 25.07 -4.12
N ASN A 220 13.69 24.39 -3.13
CA ASN A 220 14.42 23.90 -1.97
C ASN A 220 14.96 22.49 -2.25
N TYR A 221 16.18 22.44 -2.80
CA TYR A 221 16.87 21.19 -3.15
C TYR A 221 17.13 20.25 -1.96
N ALA A 222 17.16 20.77 -0.72
CA ALA A 222 17.31 19.91 0.46
C ALA A 222 16.10 18.99 0.64
N ARG A 223 14.89 19.47 0.34
CA ARG A 223 13.67 18.63 0.38
C ARG A 223 13.71 17.50 -0.66
N LEU A 224 14.25 17.79 -1.85
CA LEU A 224 14.44 16.79 -2.90
C LEU A 224 15.47 15.74 -2.46
N ALA A 225 16.60 16.18 -1.91
CA ALA A 225 17.65 15.29 -1.42
C ALA A 225 17.10 14.35 -0.33
N ILE A 226 16.31 14.84 0.62
CA ILE A 226 15.67 14.01 1.66
C ILE A 226 14.78 12.93 1.03
N VAL A 227 14.01 13.26 -0.02
CA VAL A 227 13.16 12.29 -0.71
C VAL A 227 13.99 11.21 -1.41
N VAL A 228 14.97 11.61 -2.23
CA VAL A 228 15.78 10.66 -3.00
C VAL A 228 16.64 9.79 -2.09
N CYS A 229 17.31 10.39 -1.10
CA CYS A 229 18.12 9.65 -0.12
C CYS A 229 17.24 8.77 0.78
N GLY A 230 16.06 9.26 1.20
CA GLY A 230 15.11 8.47 1.99
C GLY A 230 14.57 7.26 1.22
N HIS A 231 14.26 7.44 -0.06
CA HIS A 231 13.83 6.35 -0.92
C HIS A 231 14.95 5.33 -1.13
N MET A 232 16.16 5.78 -1.44
CA MET A 232 17.31 4.90 -1.57
C MET A 232 17.59 4.12 -0.27
N PHE A 233 17.54 4.82 0.87
CA PHE A 233 17.78 4.21 2.18
C PHE A 233 16.77 3.11 2.49
N VAL A 234 15.47 3.40 2.43
CA VAL A 234 14.43 2.40 2.75
C VAL A 234 14.49 1.22 1.78
N SER A 235 14.74 1.47 0.49
CA SER A 235 14.94 0.41 -0.50
C SER A 235 16.14 -0.48 -0.17
N CYS A 236 17.30 0.09 0.18
CA CYS A 236 18.46 -0.69 0.59
C CYS A 236 18.21 -1.50 1.88
N MET A 237 17.44 -0.95 2.84
CA MET A 237 17.08 -1.69 4.06
C MET A 237 16.26 -2.96 3.76
N THR A 238 15.49 -2.99 2.66
CA THR A 238 14.77 -4.21 2.26
C THR A 238 15.68 -5.37 1.85
N LEU A 239 16.94 -5.12 1.50
CA LEU A 239 17.90 -6.18 1.17
C LEU A 239 18.18 -7.09 2.37
N PHE A 240 18.05 -6.58 3.60
CA PHE A 240 18.18 -7.40 4.82
C PHE A 240 17.07 -8.45 4.96
N ASN A 241 15.96 -8.32 4.24
CA ASN A 241 14.90 -9.34 4.22
C ASN A 241 15.39 -10.67 3.63
N LYS A 242 16.43 -10.67 2.78
CA LYS A 242 17.03 -11.90 2.24
C LYS A 242 17.62 -12.78 3.34
N ASN A 243 18.13 -12.17 4.40
CA ASN A 243 18.75 -12.85 5.53
C ASN A 243 17.76 -13.06 6.70
N GLU A 244 16.46 -12.93 6.46
CA GLU A 244 15.37 -13.03 7.47
C GLU A 244 15.48 -12.03 8.63
N LEU A 245 16.29 -10.97 8.48
CA LEU A 245 16.45 -9.90 9.47
C LEU A 245 15.32 -8.87 9.34
N TYR A 246 14.07 -9.30 9.51
CA TYR A 246 12.90 -8.45 9.28
C TYR A 246 12.85 -7.24 10.21
N ALA A 247 13.29 -7.37 11.46
CA ALA A 247 13.34 -6.24 12.40
C ALA A 247 14.30 -5.14 11.90
N ALA A 248 15.45 -5.52 11.33
CA ALA A 248 16.43 -4.59 10.82
C ALA A 248 15.95 -3.85 9.57
N SER A 249 15.01 -4.42 8.81
CA SER A 249 14.42 -3.80 7.62
C SER A 249 13.16 -2.99 7.95
N LEU A 250 12.21 -3.62 8.65
CA LEU A 250 10.87 -3.09 8.87
C LEU A 250 10.85 -1.93 9.87
N THR A 251 11.59 -2.04 10.99
CA THR A 251 11.61 -1.00 12.02
C THR A 251 12.14 0.33 11.47
N PRO A 252 13.30 0.38 10.78
CA PRO A 252 13.77 1.61 10.16
C PRO A 252 12.83 2.14 9.09
N ALA A 253 12.20 1.27 8.28
CA ALA A 253 11.25 1.69 7.25
C ALA A 253 10.03 2.43 7.84
N PHE A 254 9.45 1.92 8.94
CA PHE A 254 8.35 2.58 9.63
C PHE A 254 8.77 3.87 10.34
N VAL A 255 9.99 3.92 10.92
CA VAL A 255 10.53 5.16 11.50
C VAL A 255 10.65 6.23 10.42
N VAL A 256 11.21 5.90 9.26
CA VAL A 256 11.31 6.83 8.12
C VAL A 256 9.92 7.25 7.63
N THR A 257 8.96 6.32 7.60
CA THR A 257 7.57 6.62 7.24
C THR A 257 6.95 7.63 8.20
N PHE A 258 7.14 7.46 9.51
CA PHE A 258 6.62 8.38 10.51
C PHE A 258 7.28 9.76 10.42
N VAL A 259 8.61 9.80 10.27
CA VAL A 259 9.35 11.06 10.12
C VAL A 259 8.93 11.80 8.85
N THR A 260 8.83 11.11 7.71
CA THR A 260 8.40 11.70 6.45
C THR A 260 6.93 12.13 6.49
N ALA A 261 6.06 11.44 7.23
CA ALA A 261 4.69 11.88 7.47
C ALA A 261 4.64 13.22 8.22
N ILE A 262 5.46 13.40 9.26
CA ILE A 262 5.56 14.67 9.98
C ILE A 262 6.06 15.78 9.05
N ILE A 263 7.09 15.51 8.25
CA ILE A 263 7.62 16.49 7.29
C ILE A 263 6.55 16.86 6.26
N ALA A 264 5.86 15.88 5.68
CA ALA A 264 4.78 16.11 4.72
C ALA A 264 3.64 16.94 5.34
N PHE A 265 3.26 16.66 6.59
CA PHE A 265 2.25 17.44 7.32
C PHE A 265 2.68 18.90 7.50
N ARG A 266 3.94 19.16 7.88
CA ARG A 266 4.48 20.53 7.97
C ARG A 266 4.53 21.23 6.61
N VAL A 267 4.93 20.50 5.57
CA VAL A 267 5.01 21.02 4.20
C VAL A 267 3.63 21.40 3.66
N ALA A 268 2.57 20.69 4.06
CA ALA A 268 1.19 21.01 3.71
C ALA A 268 0.58 22.15 4.55
N GLY A 269 1.37 22.85 5.37
CA GLY A 269 0.92 23.97 6.20
C GLY A 269 0.45 23.58 7.61
N GLY A 270 0.56 22.31 8.00
CA GLY A 270 0.21 21.84 9.33
C GLY A 270 1.17 22.33 10.41
N SER A 271 0.63 22.67 11.59
CA SER A 271 1.40 23.02 12.79
C SER A 271 0.86 22.25 14.01
N PHE A 272 1.61 22.21 15.12
CA PHE A 272 1.11 21.62 16.37
C PHE A 272 -0.16 22.32 16.87
N VAL A 273 -0.29 23.62 16.59
CA VAL A 273 -1.50 24.39 16.91
C VAL A 273 -2.66 23.89 16.04
N SER A 274 -2.48 23.81 14.72
CA SER A 274 -3.51 23.26 13.81
C SER A 274 -3.94 21.85 14.20
N PHE A 275 -3.01 20.99 14.58
CA PHE A 275 -3.31 19.64 15.05
C PHE A 275 -4.12 19.64 16.36
N ARG A 276 -3.72 20.47 17.32
CA ARG A 276 -4.44 20.63 18.59
C ARG A 276 -5.85 21.16 18.37
N GLU A 277 -6.02 22.14 17.48
CA GLU A 277 -7.33 22.70 17.15
C GLU A 277 -8.22 21.68 16.40
N ALA A 278 -7.66 20.86 15.51
CA ALA A 278 -8.42 19.78 14.87
C ALA A 278 -8.92 18.74 15.89
N LEU A 279 -8.13 18.42 16.92
CA LEU A 279 -8.55 17.54 18.01
C LEU A 279 -9.62 18.17 18.90
N LYS A 280 -9.58 19.49 19.12
CA LYS A 280 -10.62 20.23 19.86
C LYS A 280 -11.92 20.34 19.07
N CYS A 281 -11.84 20.57 17.76
CA CYS A 281 -13.00 20.79 16.88
C CYS A 281 -13.90 19.54 16.74
N ARG A 282 -13.37 18.34 17.01
CA ARG A 282 -14.20 17.12 17.19
C ARG A 282 -15.19 17.21 18.36
N ARG A 283 -15.02 18.15 19.29
CA ARG A 283 -15.93 18.37 20.43
C ARG A 283 -17.04 19.39 20.14
N CYS A 284 -17.06 20.04 18.97
CA CYS A 284 -18.08 21.05 18.61
C CYS A 284 -19.10 20.59 17.56
N VAL A 285 -18.98 19.37 17.01
CA VAL A 285 -19.95 18.85 16.01
C VAL A 285 -21.12 18.08 16.66
N THR A 286 -21.14 17.97 17.99
CA THR A 286 -22.29 17.42 18.76
C THR A 286 -22.94 18.48 19.66
N GLY A 287 -23.18 19.68 19.12
CA GLY A 287 -23.97 20.71 19.78
C GLY A 287 -24.59 21.66 18.76
N ASN A 288 -25.92 21.64 18.69
CA ASN A 288 -26.80 22.50 17.87
C ASN A 288 -26.88 22.23 16.37
N THR A 289 -27.77 21.31 16.02
CA THR A 289 -28.82 21.62 15.05
C THR A 289 -29.57 22.88 15.49
N GLY A 290 -29.41 24.00 14.78
CA GLY A 290 -30.32 25.13 14.93
C GLY A 290 -29.76 26.51 14.59
N VAL A 291 -29.97 26.91 13.34
CA VAL A 291 -30.40 28.27 12.94
C VAL A 291 -29.38 29.45 12.98
N LEU A 292 -29.34 30.12 11.81
CA LEU A 292 -28.93 31.50 11.50
C LEU A 292 -27.43 31.84 11.40
N GLY A 293 -27.08 32.40 10.23
CA GLY A 293 -25.73 32.76 9.86
C GLY A 293 -25.29 34.14 10.32
N GLN A 294 -24.05 34.48 9.99
CA GLN A 294 -23.64 35.86 9.80
C GLN A 294 -22.33 35.92 8.98
N TYR A 295 -22.39 36.76 7.96
CA TYR A 295 -21.30 37.36 7.22
C TYR A 295 -20.31 38.11 8.15
N GLY A 296 -19.06 38.23 7.68
CA GLY A 296 -18.07 39.18 8.18
C GLY A 296 -16.72 38.95 7.46
N THR A 297 -16.56 39.37 6.20
CA THR A 297 -15.89 40.62 5.79
C THR A 297 -14.77 41.05 6.73
N PHE A 298 -13.53 40.71 6.35
CA PHE A 298 -12.29 41.20 6.92
C PHE A 298 -11.59 42.01 5.83
N GLU A 299 -11.69 43.33 5.89
CA GLU A 299 -10.70 44.33 5.44
C GLU A 299 -11.34 45.71 5.49
N ASP A 300 -11.09 46.45 6.57
CA ASP A 300 -11.04 47.91 6.60
C ASP A 300 -10.34 48.32 7.91
N ASN A 301 -9.04 48.58 7.81
CA ASN A 301 -8.28 49.44 8.73
C ASN A 301 -6.87 49.67 8.17
N VAL A 302 -6.78 50.45 7.09
CA VAL A 302 -5.59 51.27 6.81
C VAL A 302 -6.10 52.66 6.46
N SER A 303 -6.27 53.49 7.49
CA SER A 303 -6.42 54.93 7.35
C SER A 303 -5.31 55.59 8.16
N LEU A 304 -4.58 56.47 7.48
CA LEU A 304 -3.94 57.64 8.06
C LEU A 304 -2.82 57.41 9.09
N GLU A 305 -1.57 57.36 8.59
CA GLU A 305 -0.54 58.25 9.12
C GLU A 305 0.65 58.41 8.16
N ARG A 306 1.02 59.67 7.92
CA ARG A 306 2.26 60.23 7.35
C ARG A 306 2.35 60.44 5.82
N LEU A 307 2.06 61.71 5.50
CA LEU A 307 2.81 62.65 4.62
C LEU A 307 3.23 62.15 3.25
#